data_AF-W7QL17-F1
#
_entry.id   AF-W7QL17-F1
#
_cell.length_a   1.000
_cell.length_b   1.000
_cell.length_c   1.000
_cell.angle_alpha   90.00
_cell.angle_beta   90.00
_cell.angle_gamma   90.00
#
_symmetry.space_group_name_H-M   'P 1'
#
loop_
_entity.id
_entity.type
_entity.pdbx_description
1 polymer ?
#
loop_
_entity_poly.entity_id
_entity_poly.type
_entity_poly.pdbx_seq_one_letter_code
_entity_poly.pdbx_strand_id
1 'polypeptide(L)'
;MYKGFFGLKEIPFSIAPNPEYLYMSERHKEALAHLLFGLNETGGFVLLTGEVGTGKTTVSRCLLSQIPDNTQIAFILNPTLTEWELLATTCDEFNIHYNPDTATIKTLTDAIKSFLQQQHELDNKCLLIIDEAQHLKPEVLEQLRLLTNLETNTKKLLQVILIGQPELQTLLKRQELRQLAQRITARYHLLPLTESQIAFYINHRMKVAGCDKPIFTKAAVTSIFKISKGIPRIINLLCDRALMGAYAANKLQVDKAIVLAAAKEVGDYEVDDSNAFVVWAKRNSIYFAVVIFALIAAAAYTYNVQSFKVGTTDEPELEPLVISEKQQYSHIVEQIAQTQGSLNAQFSTLAKLWQLPADGQMAIDNTSFIQKQCSEYHNYQLSCSNWTGPLEQLLALNVPAVIELYLPQENIRYAVLKAVESADMGWQSSSFILQVDNAEIKVDYAQLSSMWRGQALYIWQPPFIDRVASISADSPQAHIQWLDNQLSFILGKPRRLLDSFDETLLSKLNIVQTNNGLATKSSADLPMQTFIQQNTLNQVAKVY
;
A
#
# COMPACT_ATOMS: atom_id res chain seq x y z
N MET A 1 -6.59 -10.62 -37.48
CA MET A 1 -7.57 -9.79 -38.20
C MET A 1 -7.25 -8.30 -38.06
N TYR A 2 -7.13 -7.72 -36.85
CA TYR A 2 -6.77 -6.30 -36.70
C TYR A 2 -5.36 -5.93 -37.21
N LYS A 3 -4.41 -6.89 -37.25
CA LYS A 3 -3.04 -6.65 -37.76
C LYS A 3 -3.03 -5.99 -39.14
N GLY A 4 -3.76 -6.56 -40.10
CA GLY A 4 -3.86 -6.02 -41.46
C GLY A 4 -4.54 -4.65 -41.49
N PHE A 5 -5.58 -4.47 -40.68
CA PHE A 5 -6.34 -3.21 -40.59
C PHE A 5 -5.47 -2.03 -40.11
N PHE A 6 -4.60 -2.26 -39.12
CA PHE A 6 -3.68 -1.24 -38.61
C PHE A 6 -2.31 -1.22 -39.31
N GLY A 7 -2.09 -2.06 -40.32
CA GLY A 7 -0.81 -2.17 -41.03
C GLY A 7 0.33 -2.74 -40.19
N LEU A 8 0.01 -3.56 -39.17
CA LEU A 8 0.98 -4.18 -38.26
C LEU A 8 1.56 -5.46 -38.88
N LYS A 9 2.86 -5.64 -38.77
CA LYS A 9 3.56 -6.88 -39.16
C LYS A 9 3.29 -8.00 -38.17
N GLU A 10 3.25 -7.65 -36.88
CA GLU A 10 3.12 -8.57 -35.76
C GLU A 10 2.10 -8.08 -34.73
N ILE A 11 1.81 -8.91 -33.72
CA ILE A 11 0.88 -8.56 -32.63
C ILE A 11 1.63 -7.72 -31.58
N PRO A 12 1.34 -6.43 -31.43
CA PRO A 12 2.15 -5.52 -30.61
C PRO A 12 2.09 -5.84 -29.12
N PHE A 13 0.96 -6.36 -28.63
CA PHE A 13 0.69 -6.53 -27.19
C PHE A 13 0.63 -7.98 -26.74
N SER A 14 1.34 -8.88 -27.42
CA SER A 14 1.48 -10.26 -26.96
C SER A 14 2.05 -10.30 -25.54
N ILE A 15 1.50 -11.18 -24.70
CA ILE A 15 1.99 -11.46 -23.34
C ILE A 15 3.23 -12.37 -23.42
N ALA A 16 3.40 -13.10 -24.52
CA ALA A 16 4.57 -13.93 -24.74
C ALA A 16 5.83 -13.03 -24.78
N PRO A 17 6.88 -13.37 -24.00
CA PRO A 17 8.04 -12.52 -23.86
C PRO A 17 8.92 -12.59 -25.11
N ASN A 18 8.88 -11.54 -25.95
CA ASN A 18 9.77 -11.33 -27.09
C ASN A 18 10.78 -10.20 -26.74
N PRO A 19 12.11 -10.46 -26.82
CA PRO A 19 13.15 -9.45 -26.56
C PRO A 19 13.03 -8.17 -27.39
N GLU A 20 12.52 -8.23 -28.62
CA GLU A 20 12.41 -7.03 -29.47
C GLU A 20 11.34 -6.04 -28.97
N TYR A 21 10.34 -6.54 -28.24
CA TYR A 21 9.27 -5.71 -27.65
C TYR A 21 9.64 -5.15 -26.27
N LEU A 22 10.86 -5.41 -25.82
CA LEU A 22 11.38 -4.98 -24.54
C LEU A 22 11.50 -3.46 -24.47
N TYR A 23 10.57 -2.82 -23.77
CA TYR A 23 10.70 -1.41 -23.42
C TYR A 23 11.46 -1.27 -22.10
N MET A 24 12.73 -0.87 -22.20
CA MET A 24 13.55 -0.51 -21.05
C MET A 24 13.20 0.89 -20.54
N SER A 25 12.17 0.97 -19.69
CA SER A 25 11.92 2.21 -18.95
C SER A 25 13.12 2.55 -18.05
N GLU A 26 13.25 3.81 -17.63
CA GLU A 26 14.29 4.24 -16.70
C GLU A 26 14.34 3.36 -15.45
N ARG A 27 13.18 2.95 -14.92
CA ARG A 27 13.07 2.03 -13.78
C ARG A 27 13.63 0.63 -14.06
N HIS A 28 13.41 0.09 -15.26
CA HIS A 28 14.01 -1.20 -15.63
C HIS A 28 15.53 -1.08 -15.79
N LYS A 29 16.02 0.05 -16.31
CA LYS A 29 17.47 0.32 -16.42
C LYS A 29 18.11 0.48 -15.04
N GLU A 30 17.48 1.19 -14.12
CA GLU A 30 17.90 1.31 -12.73
C GLU A 30 17.91 -0.04 -12.03
N ALA A 31 16.84 -0.84 -12.17
CA ALA A 31 16.77 -2.19 -11.63
C ALA A 31 17.95 -3.03 -12.12
N LEU A 32 18.19 -3.03 -13.43
CA LEU A 32 19.28 -3.77 -14.05
C LEU A 32 20.66 -3.28 -13.57
N ALA A 33 20.87 -1.97 -13.50
CA ALA A 33 22.11 -1.38 -12.98
C ALA A 33 22.35 -1.77 -11.52
N HIS A 34 21.31 -1.79 -10.69
CA HIS A 34 21.39 -2.26 -9.30
C HIS A 34 21.75 -3.75 -9.21
N LEU A 35 21.17 -4.60 -10.07
CA LEU A 35 21.52 -6.02 -10.13
C LEU A 35 22.97 -6.22 -10.56
N LEU A 36 23.40 -5.56 -11.63
CA LEU A 36 24.77 -5.63 -12.15
C LEU A 36 25.81 -5.07 -11.16
N PHE A 37 25.48 -3.99 -10.45
CA PHE A 37 26.33 -3.46 -9.39
C PHE A 37 26.47 -4.48 -8.25
N GLY A 38 25.36 -5.09 -7.83
CA GLY A 38 25.37 -6.18 -6.88
C GLY A 38 26.30 -7.33 -7.31
N LEU A 39 26.34 -7.67 -8.60
CA LEU A 39 27.23 -8.72 -9.17
C LEU A 39 28.74 -8.41 -9.10
N ASN A 40 29.10 -7.14 -8.89
CA ASN A 40 30.49 -6.71 -8.85
C ASN A 40 31.03 -6.55 -7.41
N GLU A 41 30.16 -6.38 -6.42
CA GLU A 41 30.55 -6.43 -5.01
C GLU A 41 30.76 -7.89 -4.55
N THR A 42 31.62 -8.08 -3.54
CA THR A 42 32.04 -9.40 -3.03
C THR A 42 30.92 -10.15 -2.30
N GLY A 43 30.00 -10.71 -3.08
CA GLY A 43 29.01 -11.74 -2.74
C GLY A 43 27.96 -11.38 -1.68
N GLY A 44 26.92 -12.22 -1.65
CA GLY A 44 25.74 -12.01 -0.82
C GLY A 44 24.45 -12.16 -1.63
N PHE A 45 23.38 -11.61 -1.08
CA PHE A 45 22.06 -11.65 -1.70
C PHE A 45 21.72 -10.32 -2.37
N VAL A 46 21.11 -10.40 -3.55
CA VAL A 46 20.46 -9.27 -4.20
C VAL A 46 18.97 -9.58 -4.30
N LEU A 47 18.13 -8.60 -3.98
CA LEU A 47 16.68 -8.75 -3.95
C LEU A 47 16.03 -7.84 -5.00
N LEU A 48 15.33 -8.44 -5.96
CA LEU A 48 14.43 -7.76 -6.88
C LEU A 48 12.99 -8.13 -6.54
N THR A 49 12.19 -7.15 -6.15
CA THR A 49 10.75 -7.37 -5.89
C THR A 49 9.90 -6.48 -6.77
N GLY A 50 8.61 -6.77 -6.86
CA GLY A 50 7.66 -5.93 -7.59
C GLY A 50 6.33 -6.64 -7.77
N GLU A 51 5.28 -5.87 -8.04
CA GLU A 51 3.94 -6.42 -8.26
C GLU A 51 3.88 -7.42 -9.43
N VAL A 52 2.83 -8.22 -9.49
CA VAL A 52 2.62 -9.16 -10.60
C VAL A 52 2.50 -8.37 -11.91
N GLY A 53 3.29 -8.76 -12.91
CA GLY A 53 3.25 -8.15 -14.24
C GLY A 53 3.98 -6.82 -14.39
N THR A 54 4.79 -6.37 -13.41
CA THR A 54 5.63 -5.16 -13.50
C THR A 54 6.84 -5.27 -14.42
N GLY A 55 7.22 -6.48 -14.81
CA GLY A 55 8.38 -6.72 -15.68
C GLY A 55 9.59 -7.35 -14.99
N LYS A 56 9.44 -8.00 -13.83
CA LYS A 56 10.54 -8.71 -13.14
C LYS A 56 11.26 -9.72 -14.05
N THR A 57 10.52 -10.63 -14.68
CA THR A 57 11.06 -11.60 -15.66
C THR A 57 11.71 -10.92 -16.87
N THR A 58 11.25 -9.72 -17.19
CA THR A 58 11.81 -8.90 -18.25
C THR A 58 13.19 -8.36 -17.87
N VAL A 59 13.35 -7.87 -16.64
CA VAL A 59 14.65 -7.47 -16.09
C VAL A 59 15.60 -8.66 -15.99
N SER A 60 15.12 -9.82 -15.51
CA SER A 60 15.97 -11.01 -15.36
C SER A 60 16.53 -11.51 -16.69
N ARG A 61 15.72 -11.52 -17.75
CA ARG A 61 16.19 -11.87 -19.10
C ARG A 61 17.24 -10.91 -19.63
N CYS A 62 17.09 -9.61 -19.38
CA CYS A 62 18.10 -8.64 -19.80
C CYS A 62 19.38 -8.75 -18.96
N LEU A 63 19.26 -9.12 -17.69
CA LEU A 63 20.41 -9.43 -16.86
C LEU A 63 21.19 -10.60 -17.48
N LEU A 64 20.50 -11.70 -17.81
CA LEU A 64 21.13 -12.86 -18.45
C LEU A 64 21.86 -12.53 -19.76
N SER A 65 21.37 -11.56 -20.55
CA SER A 65 22.04 -11.15 -21.79
C SER A 65 23.21 -10.18 -21.58
N GLN A 66 23.42 -9.67 -20.36
CA GLN A 66 24.50 -8.71 -20.03
C GLN A 66 25.48 -9.26 -19.00
N ILE A 67 25.22 -10.47 -18.47
CA ILE A 67 26.15 -11.13 -17.56
C ILE A 67 27.44 -11.48 -18.32
N PRO A 68 28.62 -11.23 -17.73
CA PRO A 68 29.90 -11.60 -18.34
C PRO A 68 30.03 -13.10 -18.60
N ASP A 69 30.71 -13.47 -19.70
CA ASP A 69 30.95 -14.87 -20.10
C ASP A 69 31.67 -15.71 -19.03
N ASN A 70 32.42 -15.08 -18.12
CA ASN A 70 33.08 -15.75 -16.99
C ASN A 70 32.14 -15.95 -15.78
N THR A 71 30.84 -16.12 -16.01
CA THR A 71 29.85 -16.35 -14.95
C THR A 71 29.09 -17.65 -15.22
N GLN A 72 29.18 -18.59 -14.28
CA GLN A 72 28.33 -19.77 -14.24
C GLN A 72 26.99 -19.38 -13.61
N ILE A 73 25.89 -19.71 -14.28
CA ILE A 73 24.54 -19.30 -13.88
C ILE A 73 23.69 -20.54 -13.61
N ALA A 74 23.00 -20.56 -12.47
CA ALA A 74 21.91 -21.49 -12.18
C ALA A 74 20.61 -20.70 -12.05
N PHE A 75 19.53 -21.10 -12.74
CA PHE A 75 18.30 -20.31 -12.83
C PHE A 75 17.05 -21.14 -12.46
N ILE A 76 16.47 -20.87 -11.28
CA ILE A 76 15.31 -21.61 -10.73
C ILE A 76 14.05 -20.76 -10.88
N LEU A 77 13.05 -21.24 -11.64
CA LEU A 77 11.83 -20.48 -11.99
C LEU A 77 10.63 -20.71 -11.07
N ASN A 78 10.52 -21.87 -10.41
CA ASN A 78 9.35 -22.27 -9.62
C ASN A 78 9.77 -22.97 -8.33
N PRO A 79 10.22 -22.22 -7.31
CA PRO A 79 10.81 -22.80 -6.12
C PRO A 79 9.72 -23.20 -5.11
N THR A 80 9.03 -24.30 -5.37
CA THR A 80 8.28 -25.04 -4.32
C THR A 80 9.09 -26.25 -3.89
N LEU A 81 10.31 -25.97 -3.42
CA LEU A 81 11.33 -26.98 -3.16
C LEU A 81 11.52 -27.14 -1.65
N THR A 82 11.78 -28.37 -1.23
CA THR A 82 12.44 -28.67 0.06
C THR A 82 13.91 -28.27 0.02
N GLU A 83 14.60 -28.30 1.16
CA GLU A 83 16.02 -28.00 1.26
C GLU A 83 16.86 -28.95 0.39
N TRP A 84 16.47 -30.22 0.32
CA TRP A 84 17.11 -31.21 -0.53
C TRP A 84 16.88 -30.92 -2.01
N GLU A 85 15.63 -30.65 -2.40
CA GLU A 85 15.27 -30.37 -3.79
C GLU A 85 15.94 -29.09 -4.30
N LEU A 86 16.04 -28.05 -3.46
CA LEU A 86 16.79 -26.83 -3.80
C LEU A 86 18.25 -27.15 -4.15
N LEU A 87 18.93 -27.95 -3.33
CA LEU A 87 20.33 -28.30 -3.55
C LEU A 87 20.50 -29.19 -4.78
N ALA A 88 19.60 -30.15 -4.97
CA ALA A 88 19.56 -31.02 -6.14
C ALA A 88 19.38 -30.19 -7.43
N THR A 89 18.36 -29.33 -7.49
CA THR A 89 18.13 -28.43 -8.62
C THR A 89 19.30 -27.47 -8.83
N THR A 90 19.95 -27.00 -7.76
CA THR A 90 21.16 -26.16 -7.89
C THR A 90 22.31 -26.94 -8.53
N CYS A 91 22.50 -28.22 -8.17
CA CYS A 91 23.46 -29.09 -8.84
C CYS A 91 23.11 -29.28 -10.32
N ASP A 92 21.85 -29.58 -10.63
CA ASP A 92 21.38 -29.79 -12.00
C ASP A 92 21.63 -28.56 -12.88
N GLU A 93 21.24 -27.38 -12.39
CA GLU A 93 21.40 -26.10 -13.09
C GLU A 93 22.88 -25.71 -13.29
N PHE A 94 23.75 -26.01 -12.32
CA PHE A 94 25.20 -25.84 -12.48
C PHE A 94 25.89 -27.00 -13.24
N ASN A 95 25.16 -28.03 -13.68
CA ASN A 95 25.67 -29.24 -14.30
C ASN A 95 26.68 -30.03 -13.42
N ILE A 96 26.45 -30.04 -12.10
CA ILE A 96 27.24 -30.78 -11.12
C ILE A 96 26.72 -32.21 -11.03
N HIS A 97 27.62 -33.19 -11.22
CA HIS A 97 27.24 -34.59 -11.17
C HIS A 97 27.13 -35.09 -9.73
N TYR A 98 26.02 -35.77 -9.40
CA TYR A 98 25.80 -36.45 -8.12
C TYR A 98 24.98 -37.73 -8.34
N ASN A 99 25.03 -38.67 -7.38
CA ASN A 99 24.20 -39.87 -7.43
C ASN A 99 22.86 -39.61 -6.71
N PRO A 100 21.72 -39.58 -7.44
CA PRO A 100 20.42 -39.25 -6.85
C PRO A 100 19.95 -40.28 -5.82
N ASP A 101 20.30 -41.56 -5.96
CA ASP A 101 19.84 -42.63 -5.06
C ASP A 101 20.49 -42.56 -3.68
N THR A 102 21.67 -41.96 -3.60
CA THR A 102 22.46 -41.83 -2.36
C THR A 102 22.62 -40.38 -1.91
N ALA A 103 22.00 -39.43 -2.61
CA ALA A 103 22.18 -38.01 -2.36
C ALA A 103 21.55 -37.60 -1.03
N THR A 104 22.38 -37.03 -0.17
CA THR A 104 21.97 -36.36 1.07
C THR A 104 22.22 -34.86 0.94
N ILE A 105 21.60 -34.06 1.83
CA ILE A 105 21.87 -32.61 1.94
C ILE A 105 23.37 -32.34 2.04
N LYS A 106 24.10 -33.15 2.82
CA LYS A 106 25.55 -33.03 2.99
C LYS A 106 26.29 -33.28 1.68
N THR A 107 26.02 -34.40 1.01
CA THR A 107 26.75 -34.75 -0.24
C THR A 107 26.48 -33.73 -1.34
N LEU A 108 25.25 -33.20 -1.44
CA LEU A 108 24.92 -32.13 -2.38
C LEU A 108 25.65 -30.83 -2.03
N THR A 109 25.66 -30.45 -0.75
CA THR A 109 26.38 -29.26 -0.26
C THR A 109 27.89 -29.37 -0.53
N ASP A 110 28.49 -30.54 -0.30
CA ASP A 110 29.91 -30.80 -0.54
C ASP A 110 30.24 -30.74 -2.05
N ALA A 111 29.35 -31.24 -2.91
CA ALA A 111 29.49 -31.16 -4.36
C ALA A 111 29.40 -29.70 -4.85
N ILE A 112 28.41 -28.94 -4.39
CA ILE A 112 28.28 -27.50 -4.69
C ILE A 112 29.52 -26.75 -4.22
N LYS A 113 29.97 -26.99 -2.99
CA LYS A 113 31.18 -26.34 -2.46
C LYS A 113 32.40 -26.60 -3.33
N SER A 114 32.62 -27.85 -3.73
CA SER A 114 33.77 -28.23 -4.56
C SER A 114 33.71 -27.55 -5.94
N PHE A 115 32.52 -27.52 -6.56
CA PHE A 115 32.29 -26.81 -7.81
C PHE A 115 32.56 -25.31 -7.68
N LEU A 116 32.02 -24.65 -6.65
CA LEU A 116 32.21 -23.22 -6.41
C LEU A 116 33.70 -22.87 -6.22
N GLN A 117 34.45 -23.72 -5.53
CA GLN A 117 35.91 -23.56 -5.36
C GLN A 117 36.65 -23.70 -6.69
N GLN A 118 36.31 -24.72 -7.50
CA GLN A 118 36.91 -24.93 -8.82
C GLN A 118 36.64 -23.74 -9.76
N GLN A 119 35.40 -23.23 -9.80
CA GLN A 119 35.07 -22.07 -10.62
C GLN A 119 35.84 -20.83 -10.15
N HIS A 120 36.01 -20.66 -8.85
CA HIS A 120 36.79 -19.56 -8.31
C HIS A 120 38.28 -19.62 -8.69
N GLU A 121 38.89 -20.80 -8.70
CA GLU A 121 40.27 -21.00 -9.18
C GLU A 121 40.44 -20.63 -10.67
N LEU A 122 39.36 -20.76 -11.45
CA LEU A 122 39.29 -20.36 -12.85
C LEU A 122 38.92 -18.87 -13.05
N ASP A 123 38.81 -18.09 -11.97
CA ASP A 123 38.31 -16.70 -11.96
C ASP A 123 36.90 -16.54 -12.55
N ASN A 124 36.11 -17.62 -12.49
CA ASN A 124 34.70 -17.61 -12.83
C ASN A 124 33.86 -17.23 -11.59
N LYS A 125 32.80 -16.46 -11.82
CA LYS A 125 31.78 -16.14 -10.83
C LYS A 125 30.67 -17.20 -10.87
N CYS A 126 30.06 -17.48 -9.73
CA CYS A 126 28.89 -18.35 -9.66
C CYS A 126 27.66 -17.56 -9.19
N LEU A 127 26.61 -17.59 -10.01
CA LEU A 127 25.38 -16.86 -9.80
C LEU A 127 24.18 -17.81 -9.74
N LEU A 128 23.47 -17.81 -8.62
CA LEU A 128 22.20 -18.49 -8.46
C LEU A 128 21.07 -17.47 -8.52
N ILE A 129 20.13 -17.62 -9.46
CA ILE A 129 18.95 -16.77 -9.58
C ILE A 129 17.73 -17.61 -9.26
N ILE A 130 16.88 -17.09 -8.38
CA ILE A 130 15.64 -17.74 -7.98
C ILE A 130 14.49 -16.78 -8.27
N ASP A 131 13.65 -17.11 -9.24
CA ASP A 131 12.41 -16.39 -9.54
C ASP A 131 11.25 -16.93 -8.69
N GLU A 132 10.21 -16.11 -8.53
CA GLU A 132 9.05 -16.40 -7.67
C GLU A 132 9.42 -16.86 -6.24
N ALA A 133 10.50 -16.29 -5.68
CA ALA A 133 11.09 -16.69 -4.41
C ALA A 133 10.18 -16.48 -3.19
N GLN A 134 9.04 -15.78 -3.32
CA GLN A 134 8.03 -15.71 -2.25
C GLN A 134 7.41 -17.07 -1.90
N HIS A 135 7.54 -18.08 -2.77
CA HIS A 135 7.06 -19.44 -2.52
C HIS A 135 8.04 -20.30 -1.70
N LEU A 136 9.26 -19.82 -1.48
CA LEU A 136 10.23 -20.51 -0.64
C LEU A 136 9.80 -20.51 0.83
N LYS A 137 9.99 -21.66 1.47
CA LYS A 137 9.82 -21.78 2.93
C LYS A 137 11.01 -21.15 3.67
N PRO A 138 10.82 -20.67 4.92
CA PRO A 138 11.90 -20.10 5.72
C PRO A 138 13.13 -21.00 5.86
N GLU A 139 12.93 -22.31 6.01
CA GLU A 139 14.01 -23.29 6.18
C GLU A 139 14.89 -23.39 4.92
N VAL A 140 14.28 -23.25 3.74
CA VAL A 140 14.96 -23.28 2.44
C VAL A 140 15.76 -21.99 2.21
N LEU A 141 15.19 -20.86 2.61
CA LEU A 141 15.91 -19.58 2.63
C LEU A 141 17.11 -19.64 3.59
N GLU A 142 16.95 -20.26 4.76
CA GLU A 142 18.06 -20.48 5.69
C GLU A 142 19.14 -21.39 5.08
N GLN A 143 18.76 -22.43 4.35
CA GLN A 143 19.71 -23.25 3.60
C GLN A 143 20.49 -22.44 2.56
N LEU A 144 19.83 -21.52 1.82
CA LEU A 144 20.52 -20.58 0.93
C LEU A 144 21.50 -19.69 1.70
N ARG A 145 21.11 -19.21 2.90
CA ARG A 145 21.99 -18.41 3.76
C ARG A 145 23.27 -19.19 4.08
N LEU A 146 23.14 -20.48 4.38
CA LEU A 146 24.28 -21.36 4.68
C LEU A 146 25.17 -21.58 3.45
N LEU A 147 24.61 -21.74 2.25
CA LEU A 147 25.40 -21.85 1.02
C LEU A 147 26.23 -20.59 0.73
N THR A 148 25.68 -19.40 1.00
CA THR A 148 26.44 -18.15 0.83
C THR A 148 27.54 -17.93 1.88
N ASN A 149 27.63 -18.79 2.92
CA ASN A 149 28.81 -18.83 3.81
C ASN A 149 30.02 -19.50 3.18
N LEU A 150 29.87 -20.17 2.04
CA LEU A 150 31.00 -20.75 1.35
C LEU A 150 31.87 -19.62 0.79
N GLU A 151 32.97 -19.35 1.48
CA GLU A 151 33.90 -18.27 1.22
C GLU A 151 35.35 -18.73 1.32
N THR A 152 36.24 -18.08 0.57
CA THR A 152 37.67 -18.11 0.85
C THR A 152 38.01 -17.04 1.89
N ASN A 153 39.26 -16.99 2.35
CA ASN A 153 39.73 -15.96 3.27
C ASN A 153 39.53 -14.51 2.74
N THR A 154 39.20 -14.33 1.46
CA THR A 154 39.11 -13.00 0.82
C THR A 154 37.83 -12.77 0.02
N LYS A 155 37.11 -13.81 -0.42
CA LYS A 155 35.96 -13.66 -1.33
C LYS A 155 34.87 -14.69 -1.07
N LYS A 156 33.61 -14.23 -1.19
CA LYS A 156 32.43 -15.10 -1.29
C LYS A 156 32.44 -15.87 -2.61
N LEU A 157 32.03 -17.14 -2.58
CA LEU A 157 32.07 -18.03 -3.74
C LEU A 157 30.74 -18.12 -4.50
N LEU A 158 29.63 -17.77 -3.85
CA LEU A 158 28.30 -17.82 -4.45
C LEU A 158 27.57 -16.50 -4.25
N GLN A 159 26.94 -16.04 -5.33
CA GLN A 159 26.02 -14.92 -5.33
C GLN A 159 24.60 -15.39 -5.60
N VAL A 160 23.62 -14.82 -4.88
CA VAL A 160 22.22 -15.19 -5.02
C VAL A 160 21.37 -13.98 -5.38
N ILE A 161 20.58 -14.08 -6.44
CA ILE A 161 19.54 -13.09 -6.78
C ILE A 161 18.19 -13.71 -6.48
N LEU A 162 17.45 -13.09 -5.55
CA LEU A 162 16.07 -13.45 -5.24
C LEU A 162 15.14 -12.50 -5.99
N ILE A 163 14.30 -13.05 -6.84
CA ILE A 163 13.28 -12.33 -7.60
C ILE A 163 11.92 -12.79 -7.09
N GLY A 164 11.04 -11.85 -6.75
CA GLY A 164 9.73 -12.22 -6.23
C GLY A 164 8.73 -11.09 -6.11
N GLN A 165 7.61 -11.40 -5.49
CA GLN A 165 6.52 -10.46 -5.22
C GLN A 165 6.75 -9.73 -3.88
N PRO A 166 6.00 -8.66 -3.54
CA PRO A 166 6.19 -7.91 -2.29
C PRO A 166 6.14 -8.77 -1.01
N GLU A 167 5.41 -9.89 -1.06
CA GLU A 167 5.29 -10.90 -0.01
C GLU A 167 6.66 -11.44 0.41
N LEU A 168 7.62 -11.52 -0.51
CA LEU A 168 9.00 -11.90 -0.20
C LEU A 168 9.66 -10.90 0.76
N GLN A 169 9.39 -9.60 0.63
CA GLN A 169 9.91 -8.62 1.58
C GLN A 169 9.31 -8.82 2.97
N THR A 170 8.02 -9.14 3.04
CA THR A 170 7.32 -9.43 4.29
C THR A 170 7.87 -10.71 4.94
N LEU A 171 8.11 -11.75 4.15
CA LEU A 171 8.76 -12.99 4.58
C LEU A 171 10.14 -12.71 5.18
N LEU A 172 10.97 -11.93 4.49
CA LEU A 172 12.32 -11.56 4.94
C LEU A 172 12.36 -10.70 6.21
N LYS A 173 11.25 -10.06 6.61
CA LYS A 173 11.14 -9.30 7.86
C LYS A 173 10.89 -10.20 9.08
N ARG A 174 10.58 -11.48 8.90
CA ARG A 174 10.38 -12.42 10.02
C ARG A 174 11.66 -12.59 10.84
N GLN A 175 11.50 -12.79 12.14
CA GLN A 175 12.62 -12.88 13.08
C GLN A 175 13.61 -14.01 12.72
N GLU A 176 13.10 -15.15 12.28
CA GLU A 176 13.88 -16.32 11.85
C GLU A 176 14.77 -16.03 10.61
N LEU A 177 14.39 -15.09 9.74
CA LEU A 177 15.12 -14.73 8.52
C LEU A 177 15.96 -13.46 8.65
N ARG A 178 16.02 -12.85 9.84
CA ARG A 178 16.75 -11.59 10.08
C ARG A 178 18.22 -11.68 9.64
N GLN A 179 18.86 -12.82 9.85
CA GLN A 179 20.27 -13.04 9.47
C GLN A 179 20.47 -13.06 7.96
N LEU A 180 19.56 -13.67 7.20
CA LEU A 180 19.60 -13.64 5.74
C LEU A 180 19.34 -12.22 5.24
N ALA A 181 18.32 -11.55 5.79
CA ALA A 181 17.99 -10.18 5.41
C ALA A 181 19.17 -9.20 5.57
N GLN A 182 19.99 -9.37 6.61
CA GLN A 182 21.21 -8.56 6.80
C GLN A 182 22.28 -8.79 5.73
N ARG A 183 22.24 -9.93 5.03
CA ARG A 183 23.18 -10.28 3.94
C ARG A 183 22.70 -9.85 2.56
N ILE A 184 21.54 -9.19 2.50
CA ILE A 184 21.05 -8.60 1.26
C ILE A 184 21.77 -7.27 1.06
N THR A 185 22.72 -7.26 0.12
CA THR A 185 23.57 -6.11 -0.20
C THR A 185 22.81 -5.06 -1.01
N ALA A 186 21.94 -5.51 -1.92
CA ALA A 186 21.13 -4.65 -2.76
C ALA A 186 19.66 -5.06 -2.75
N ARG A 187 18.78 -4.07 -2.61
CA ARG A 187 17.32 -4.22 -2.69
C ARG A 187 16.78 -3.27 -3.74
N TYR A 188 16.04 -3.78 -4.71
CA TYR A 188 15.31 -2.97 -5.65
C TYR A 188 13.84 -3.42 -5.70
N HIS A 189 12.93 -2.45 -5.69
CA HIS A 189 11.51 -2.69 -5.83
C HIS A 189 11.01 -2.06 -7.12
N LEU A 190 10.65 -2.91 -8.08
CA LEU A 190 10.18 -2.53 -9.40
C LEU A 190 8.74 -2.02 -9.31
N LEU A 191 8.60 -0.70 -9.40
CA LEU A 191 7.33 0.00 -9.37
C LEU A 191 6.62 -0.03 -10.74
N PRO A 192 5.27 0.07 -10.76
CA PRO A 192 4.49 0.23 -12.00
C PRO A 192 4.93 1.44 -12.84
N LEU A 193 4.57 1.47 -14.13
CA LEU A 193 4.86 2.59 -15.02
C LEU A 193 4.01 3.83 -14.68
N THR A 194 4.58 5.02 -14.80
CA THR A 194 3.82 6.28 -14.69
C THR A 194 2.99 6.55 -15.94
N GLU A 195 1.98 7.43 -15.86
CA GLU A 195 1.17 7.82 -17.03
C GLU A 195 2.02 8.28 -18.23
N SER A 196 3.04 9.09 -17.97
CA SER A 196 3.98 9.54 -19.01
C SER A 196 4.75 8.39 -19.65
N GLN A 197 5.19 7.41 -18.85
CA GLN A 197 5.91 6.22 -19.33
C GLN A 197 5.01 5.27 -20.13
N ILE A 198 3.71 5.19 -19.84
CA ILE A 198 2.78 4.32 -20.56
C ILE A 198 2.61 4.78 -22.01
N ALA A 199 2.56 6.09 -22.26
CA ALA A 199 2.50 6.60 -23.63
C ALA A 199 3.71 6.13 -24.45
N PHE A 200 4.92 6.23 -23.89
CA PHE A 200 6.14 5.74 -24.52
C PHE A 200 6.15 4.23 -24.68
N TYR A 201 5.69 3.48 -23.68
CA TYR A 201 5.58 2.02 -23.70
C TYR A 201 4.68 1.53 -24.84
N ILE A 202 3.47 2.08 -24.93
CA ILE A 202 2.49 1.75 -25.98
C ILE A 202 3.09 2.08 -27.35
N ASN A 203 3.64 3.29 -27.51
CA ASN A 203 4.21 3.72 -28.79
C ASN A 203 5.41 2.87 -29.21
N HIS A 204 6.28 2.50 -28.27
CA HIS A 204 7.40 1.59 -28.51
C HIS A 204 6.91 0.24 -29.05
N ARG A 205 5.94 -0.40 -28.39
CA ARG A 205 5.42 -1.71 -28.83
C ARG A 205 4.72 -1.61 -30.20
N MET A 206 3.99 -0.53 -30.45
CA MET A 206 3.37 -0.29 -31.77
C MET A 206 4.42 -0.11 -32.87
N LYS A 207 5.50 0.63 -32.58
CA LYS A 207 6.60 0.87 -33.50
C LYS A 207 7.35 -0.40 -33.86
N VAL A 208 7.66 -1.23 -32.87
CA VAL A 208 8.28 -2.57 -33.08
C VAL A 208 7.38 -3.45 -33.95
N ALA A 209 6.05 -3.40 -33.75
CA ALA A 209 5.09 -4.10 -34.61
C ALA A 209 4.92 -3.48 -36.02
N GLY A 210 5.67 -2.42 -36.35
CA GLY A 210 5.71 -1.80 -37.67
C GLY A 210 4.78 -0.60 -37.87
N CYS A 211 4.20 -0.05 -36.80
CA CYS A 211 3.33 1.13 -36.89
C CYS A 211 3.86 2.30 -36.04
N ASP A 212 4.28 3.37 -36.71
CA ASP A 212 4.79 4.60 -36.08
C ASP A 212 3.70 5.70 -35.93
N LYS A 213 2.46 5.38 -36.30
CA LYS A 213 1.32 6.30 -36.19
C LYS A 213 0.70 6.22 -34.80
N PRO A 214 0.28 7.35 -34.21
CA PRO A 214 -0.41 7.34 -32.91
C PRO A 214 -1.83 6.78 -33.07
N ILE A 215 -1.99 5.48 -32.84
CA ILE A 215 -3.30 4.80 -32.87
C ILE A 215 -4.09 5.09 -31.59
N PHE A 216 -3.42 5.25 -30.45
CA PHE A 216 -4.05 5.54 -29.17
C PHE A 216 -4.11 7.05 -28.93
N THR A 217 -5.31 7.56 -28.66
CA THR A 217 -5.51 8.96 -28.27
C THR A 217 -4.97 9.23 -26.85
N LYS A 218 -4.66 10.49 -26.51
CA LYS A 218 -4.24 10.87 -25.15
C LYS A 218 -5.27 10.44 -24.10
N ALA A 219 -6.56 10.63 -24.38
CA ALA A 219 -7.65 10.22 -23.49
C ALA A 219 -7.70 8.68 -23.29
N ALA A 220 -7.41 7.91 -24.34
CA ALA A 220 -7.28 6.46 -24.23
C ALA A 220 -6.09 6.07 -23.33
N VAL A 221 -4.93 6.71 -23.50
CA VAL A 221 -3.75 6.46 -22.65
C VAL A 221 -4.02 6.77 -21.18
N THR A 222 -4.64 7.91 -20.88
CA THR A 222 -5.05 8.26 -19.50
C THR A 222 -6.02 7.23 -18.92
N SER A 223 -6.99 6.76 -19.70
CA SER A 223 -7.90 5.69 -19.27
C SER A 223 -7.18 4.36 -19.04
N ILE A 224 -6.25 3.99 -19.92
CA ILE A 224 -5.41 2.80 -19.74
C ILE A 224 -4.60 2.92 -18.44
N PHE A 225 -4.03 4.08 -18.13
CA PHE A 225 -3.31 4.31 -16.88
C PHE A 225 -4.21 4.11 -15.66
N LYS A 226 -5.39 4.75 -15.63
CA LYS A 226 -6.33 4.65 -14.50
C LYS A 226 -6.75 3.22 -14.21
N ILE A 227 -6.97 2.42 -15.25
CA ILE A 227 -7.44 1.03 -15.12
C ILE A 227 -6.27 0.10 -14.78
N SER A 228 -5.15 0.21 -15.48
CA SER A 228 -3.99 -0.66 -15.29
C SER A 228 -3.15 -0.34 -14.07
N LYS A 229 -3.30 0.86 -13.49
CA LYS A 229 -2.42 1.43 -12.45
C LYS A 229 -0.94 1.40 -12.84
N GLY A 230 -0.64 1.37 -14.15
CA GLY A 230 0.72 1.30 -14.68
C GLY A 230 1.32 -0.09 -14.80
N ILE A 231 0.56 -1.17 -14.56
CA ILE A 231 1.08 -2.54 -14.65
C ILE A 231 1.16 -2.97 -16.13
N PRO A 232 2.36 -3.23 -16.69
CA PRO A 232 2.57 -3.64 -18.09
C PRO A 232 1.68 -4.79 -18.57
N ARG A 233 1.50 -5.85 -17.76
CA ARG A 233 0.64 -6.98 -18.12
C ARG A 233 -0.81 -6.56 -18.39
N ILE A 234 -1.36 -5.69 -17.54
CA ILE A 234 -2.73 -5.18 -17.71
C ILE A 234 -2.79 -4.22 -18.89
N ILE A 235 -1.79 -3.35 -19.05
CA ILE A 235 -1.68 -2.45 -20.21
C ILE A 235 -1.75 -3.24 -21.51
N ASN A 236 -0.98 -4.33 -21.62
CA ASN A 236 -0.94 -5.18 -22.81
C ASN A 236 -2.31 -5.79 -23.11
N LEU A 237 -2.95 -6.34 -22.09
CA LEU A 237 -4.27 -6.98 -22.21
C LEU A 237 -5.33 -5.97 -22.65
N LEU A 238 -5.35 -4.77 -22.04
CA LEU A 238 -6.24 -3.67 -22.42
C LEU A 238 -5.97 -3.18 -23.84
N CYS A 239 -4.71 -3.01 -24.23
CA CYS A 239 -4.36 -2.50 -25.55
C CYS A 239 -4.68 -3.51 -26.66
N ASP A 240 -4.43 -4.80 -26.44
CA ASP A 240 -4.78 -5.85 -27.40
C ASP A 240 -6.30 -5.90 -27.64
N ARG A 241 -7.08 -5.88 -26.56
CA ARG A 241 -8.55 -5.84 -26.62
C ARG A 241 -9.08 -4.55 -27.23
N ALA A 242 -8.48 -3.41 -26.90
CA ALA A 242 -8.87 -2.13 -27.48
C ALA A 242 -8.59 -2.06 -28.99
N LEU A 243 -7.47 -2.63 -29.47
CA LEU A 243 -7.21 -2.75 -30.92
C LEU A 243 -8.25 -3.65 -31.60
N MET A 244 -8.64 -4.75 -30.94
CA MET A 244 -9.69 -5.64 -31.45
C MET A 244 -11.06 -4.94 -31.52
N GLY A 245 -11.41 -4.18 -30.48
CA GLY A 245 -12.65 -3.39 -30.44
C GLY A 245 -12.67 -2.26 -31.46
N ALA A 246 -11.55 -1.56 -31.67
CA ALA A 246 -11.42 -0.55 -32.70
C ALA A 246 -11.58 -1.13 -34.11
N TYR A 247 -11.00 -2.31 -34.36
CA TYR A 247 -11.20 -3.05 -35.60
C TYR A 247 -12.68 -3.44 -35.81
N ALA A 248 -13.34 -3.99 -34.79
CA ALA A 248 -14.75 -4.35 -34.86
C ALA A 248 -15.67 -3.13 -35.11
N ALA A 249 -15.30 -1.96 -34.56
CA ALA A 249 -15.99 -0.69 -34.79
C ALA A 249 -15.54 0.05 -36.06
N ASN A 250 -14.64 -0.53 -36.86
CA ASN A 250 -14.05 0.06 -38.06
C ASN A 250 -13.42 1.46 -37.83
N LYS A 251 -12.79 1.67 -36.67
CA LYS A 251 -12.13 2.92 -36.27
C LYS A 251 -10.62 2.80 -36.36
N LEU A 252 -9.96 3.75 -37.02
CA LEU A 252 -8.49 3.80 -37.16
C LEU A 252 -7.76 4.31 -35.90
N GLN A 253 -8.49 4.85 -34.91
CA GLN A 253 -7.95 5.30 -33.63
C GLN A 253 -8.70 4.66 -32.46
N VAL A 254 -7.95 4.32 -31.43
CA VAL A 254 -8.45 3.87 -30.13
C VAL A 254 -8.71 5.09 -29.26
N ASP A 255 -9.99 5.33 -29.00
CA ASP A 255 -10.49 6.38 -28.10
C ASP A 255 -10.78 5.84 -26.69
N LYS A 256 -11.13 6.74 -25.76
CA LYS A 256 -11.51 6.36 -24.39
C LYS A 256 -12.66 5.35 -24.37
N ALA A 257 -13.67 5.49 -25.24
CA ALA A 257 -14.85 4.62 -25.22
C ALA A 257 -14.49 3.17 -25.56
N ILE A 258 -13.60 2.97 -26.54
CA ILE A 258 -13.09 1.64 -26.89
C ILE A 258 -12.29 1.03 -25.75
N VAL A 259 -11.44 1.82 -25.06
CA VAL A 259 -10.68 1.33 -23.89
C VAL A 259 -11.62 0.90 -22.76
N LEU A 260 -12.67 1.67 -22.48
CA LEU A 260 -13.65 1.31 -21.46
C LEU A 260 -14.44 0.04 -21.81
N ALA A 261 -14.78 -0.14 -23.09
CA ALA A 261 -15.41 -1.37 -23.56
C ALA A 261 -14.45 -2.57 -23.41
N ALA A 262 -13.19 -2.42 -23.83
CA ALA A 262 -12.16 -3.44 -23.66
C ALA A 262 -11.91 -3.80 -22.20
N ALA A 263 -11.94 -2.84 -21.28
CA ALA A 263 -11.78 -3.09 -19.85
C ALA A 263 -12.91 -3.96 -19.28
N LYS A 264 -14.16 -3.74 -19.71
CA LYS A 264 -15.31 -4.57 -19.31
C LYS A 264 -15.17 -6.02 -19.78
N GLU A 265 -14.57 -6.25 -20.95
CA GLU A 265 -14.33 -7.60 -21.49
C GLU A 265 -13.17 -8.34 -20.81
N VAL A 266 -12.22 -7.60 -20.22
CA VAL A 266 -11.03 -8.15 -19.57
C VAL A 266 -11.29 -8.60 -18.12
N GLY A 267 -12.36 -8.11 -17.48
CA GLY A 267 -12.83 -8.54 -16.15
C GLY A 267 -12.43 -7.62 -14.99
N ASP A 268 -13.39 -7.44 -14.06
CA ASP A 268 -13.39 -6.81 -12.70
C ASP A 268 -12.52 -5.58 -12.37
N TYR A 269 -12.01 -4.85 -13.37
CA TYR A 269 -11.58 -3.48 -13.13
C TYR A 269 -12.80 -2.57 -13.19
N GLU A 270 -13.44 -2.36 -12.04
CA GLU A 270 -14.52 -1.38 -11.88
C GLU A 270 -14.05 -0.03 -12.42
N VAL A 271 -14.58 0.33 -13.59
CA VAL A 271 -14.47 1.68 -14.10
C VAL A 271 -15.41 2.51 -13.25
N ASP A 272 -14.85 3.31 -12.35
CA ASP A 272 -15.59 4.38 -11.66
C ASP A 272 -16.11 5.36 -12.72
N ASP A 273 -17.34 5.10 -13.18
CA ASP A 273 -18.05 5.86 -14.22
C ASP A 273 -18.99 6.89 -13.57
N SER A 274 -18.57 7.49 -12.46
CA SER A 274 -19.28 8.54 -11.72
C SER A 274 -19.58 9.80 -12.53
N ASN A 275 -19.07 9.92 -13.76
CA ASN A 275 -19.29 11.07 -14.65
C ASN A 275 -20.35 10.84 -15.75
N ALA A 276 -20.86 9.62 -15.95
CA ALA A 276 -21.89 9.37 -16.97
C ALA A 276 -23.27 9.92 -16.56
N PHE A 277 -23.60 9.90 -15.26
CA PHE A 277 -24.88 10.37 -14.73
C PHE A 277 -25.06 11.90 -14.85
N VAL A 278 -23.99 12.67 -14.63
CA VAL A 278 -24.01 14.15 -14.67
C VAL A 278 -24.28 14.68 -16.08
N VAL A 279 -23.80 13.99 -17.11
CA VAL A 279 -24.01 14.37 -18.52
C VAL A 279 -25.42 14.01 -19.00
N TRP A 280 -26.00 12.91 -18.51
CA TRP A 280 -27.39 12.52 -18.78
C TRP A 280 -28.41 13.44 -18.07
N ALA A 281 -28.16 13.79 -16.80
CA ALA A 281 -29.04 14.63 -15.99
C ALA A 281 -29.16 16.07 -16.54
N LYS A 282 -28.08 16.63 -17.10
CA LYS A 282 -28.12 17.97 -17.71
C LYS A 282 -28.94 18.03 -19.01
N ARG A 283 -29.08 16.92 -19.74
CA ARG A 283 -29.80 16.90 -21.02
C ARG A 283 -31.32 16.70 -20.88
N ASN A 284 -31.77 16.13 -19.76
CA ASN A 284 -33.18 15.79 -19.53
C ASN A 284 -33.86 16.57 -18.38
N SER A 285 -33.21 17.59 -17.82
CA SER A 285 -33.69 18.38 -16.67
C SER A 285 -35.10 18.99 -16.87
N ILE A 286 -35.47 19.35 -18.10
CA ILE A 286 -36.77 19.95 -18.40
C ILE A 286 -37.91 18.92 -18.28
N TYR A 287 -37.69 17.67 -18.71
CA TYR A 287 -38.72 16.62 -18.64
C TYR A 287 -39.01 16.19 -17.20
N PHE A 288 -37.98 16.14 -16.35
CA PHE A 288 -38.14 15.78 -14.94
C PHE A 288 -38.94 16.82 -14.15
N ALA A 289 -38.74 18.11 -14.44
CA ALA A 289 -39.49 19.20 -13.79
C ALA A 289 -40.99 19.16 -14.13
N VAL A 290 -41.34 18.84 -15.39
CA VAL A 290 -42.75 18.74 -15.82
C VAL A 290 -43.46 17.55 -15.18
N VAL A 291 -42.78 16.39 -15.07
CA VAL A 291 -43.35 15.19 -14.43
C VAL A 291 -43.55 15.40 -12.93
N ILE A 292 -42.58 16.02 -12.25
CA ILE A 292 -42.69 16.34 -10.82
C ILE A 292 -43.84 17.33 -10.56
N PHE A 293 -44.00 18.36 -11.41
CA PHE A 293 -45.09 19.31 -11.27
C PHE A 293 -46.47 18.65 -11.48
N ALA A 294 -46.60 17.75 -12.46
CA ALA A 294 -47.83 17.00 -12.70
C ALA A 294 -48.19 16.06 -11.53
N LEU A 295 -47.19 15.42 -10.91
CA LEU A 295 -47.40 14.54 -9.74
C LEU A 295 -47.82 15.32 -8.49
N ILE A 296 -47.24 16.51 -8.26
CA ILE A 296 -47.63 17.38 -7.14
C ILE A 296 -49.06 17.90 -7.33
N ALA A 297 -49.43 18.28 -8.55
CA ALA A 297 -50.79 18.72 -8.85
C ALA A 297 -51.83 17.59 -8.66
N ALA A 298 -51.50 16.35 -9.04
CA ALA A 298 -52.36 15.19 -8.84
C ALA A 298 -52.51 14.84 -7.35
N ALA A 299 -51.42 14.87 -6.57
CA ALA A 299 -51.46 14.60 -5.13
C ALA A 299 -52.24 15.67 -4.35
N ALA A 300 -52.14 16.94 -4.75
CA ALA A 300 -52.92 18.03 -4.15
C ALA A 300 -54.43 17.88 -4.41
N TYR A 301 -54.82 17.28 -5.54
CA TYR A 301 -56.22 17.04 -5.87
C TYR A 301 -56.83 15.89 -5.05
N THR A 302 -56.05 14.84 -4.75
CA THR A 302 -56.54 13.67 -4.00
C THR A 302 -56.63 13.89 -2.50
N TYR A 303 -55.90 14.86 -1.94
CA TYR A 303 -55.91 15.13 -0.49
C TYR A 303 -57.18 15.83 0.04
N ASN A 304 -58.08 16.29 -0.85
CA ASN A 304 -59.29 17.01 -0.44
C ASN A 304 -60.54 16.12 -0.32
N VAL A 305 -60.41 14.80 -0.42
CA VAL A 305 -61.55 13.88 -0.33
C VAL A 305 -61.25 12.73 0.65
N GLN A 306 -62.08 12.69 1.70
CA GLN A 306 -62.34 11.57 2.61
C GLN A 306 -61.35 11.28 3.73
N SER A 307 -61.63 11.90 4.87
CA SER A 307 -61.47 11.27 6.19
C SER A 307 -62.54 10.20 6.40
N PHE A 308 -62.13 8.94 6.63
CA PHE A 308 -63.00 7.90 7.19
C PHE A 308 -62.21 6.97 8.14
N LYS A 309 -62.75 6.78 9.35
CA LYS A 309 -62.24 5.88 10.41
C LYS A 309 -62.84 4.49 10.25
N VAL A 310 -62.01 3.44 10.33
CA VAL A 310 -62.34 2.06 10.79
C VAL A 310 -60.97 1.46 11.16
N GLY A 311 -60.69 0.76 12.27
CA GLY A 311 -61.46 -0.11 13.15
C GLY A 311 -60.66 -1.42 13.25
N THR A 312 -60.24 -1.77 14.46
CA THR A 312 -59.36 -2.90 14.81
C THR A 312 -60.02 -4.26 14.57
N THR A 313 -59.25 -5.26 14.10
CA THR A 313 -59.51 -6.68 14.38
C THR A 313 -58.22 -7.49 14.18
N ASP A 314 -57.91 -8.33 15.18
CA ASP A 314 -56.73 -9.19 15.26
C ASP A 314 -56.86 -10.47 14.42
N GLU A 315 -55.74 -10.96 13.87
CA GLU A 315 -55.57 -12.34 13.39
C GLU A 315 -54.13 -12.82 13.71
N PRO A 316 -53.90 -14.07 14.16
CA PRO A 316 -52.70 -14.43 14.91
C PRO A 316 -51.59 -15.15 14.12
N GLU A 317 -50.39 -15.09 14.72
CA GLU A 317 -49.31 -16.11 14.78
C GLU A 317 -48.34 -16.32 13.61
N LEU A 318 -47.05 -16.02 13.86
CA LEU A 318 -45.91 -16.95 13.76
C LEU A 318 -44.61 -16.20 14.17
N GLU A 319 -44.01 -16.60 15.30
CA GLU A 319 -42.69 -16.11 15.74
C GLU A 319 -41.56 -16.79 14.94
N PRO A 320 -40.63 -16.04 14.33
CA PRO A 320 -39.29 -16.51 14.08
C PRO A 320 -38.38 -16.06 15.23
N LEU A 321 -37.89 -17.05 15.98
CA LEU A 321 -36.71 -16.96 16.85
C LEU A 321 -35.50 -16.46 16.05
N VAL A 322 -35.24 -15.16 16.08
CA VAL A 322 -33.91 -14.58 15.77
C VAL A 322 -33.65 -13.40 16.70
N ILE A 323 -33.28 -13.69 17.93
CA ILE A 323 -32.66 -12.70 18.83
C ILE A 323 -31.17 -13.04 18.93
N SER A 324 -30.31 -12.19 18.35
CA SER A 324 -29.09 -11.75 19.04
C SER A 324 -28.35 -10.61 18.33
N GLU A 325 -28.35 -10.49 17.00
CA GLU A 325 -27.48 -9.47 16.34
C GLU A 325 -28.22 -8.17 15.94
N LYS A 326 -29.48 -8.24 15.49
CA LYS A 326 -30.24 -7.05 15.06
C LYS A 326 -30.58 -6.07 16.18
N GLN A 327 -30.77 -6.55 17.41
CA GLN A 327 -31.12 -5.71 18.58
C GLN A 327 -29.94 -4.91 19.12
N GLN A 328 -28.72 -5.42 18.99
CA GLN A 328 -27.52 -4.74 19.49
C GLN A 328 -27.08 -3.61 18.55
N TYR A 329 -27.28 -3.81 17.24
CA TYR A 329 -27.07 -2.78 16.21
C TYR A 329 -27.97 -1.56 16.40
N SER A 330 -29.26 -1.76 16.69
CA SER A 330 -30.21 -0.64 16.89
C SER A 330 -29.85 0.22 18.10
N HIS A 331 -29.38 -0.38 19.19
CA HIS A 331 -29.07 0.35 20.43
C HIS A 331 -27.85 1.28 20.27
N ILE A 332 -26.79 0.86 19.59
CA ILE A 332 -25.58 1.68 19.39
C ILE A 332 -25.89 2.87 18.47
N VAL A 333 -26.65 2.64 17.41
CA VAL A 333 -27.10 3.69 16.49
C VAL A 333 -27.95 4.73 17.22
N GLU A 334 -28.85 4.30 18.11
CA GLU A 334 -29.65 5.20 18.96
C GLU A 334 -28.79 5.99 19.95
N GLN A 335 -27.80 5.36 20.59
CA GLN A 335 -26.87 6.05 21.50
C GLN A 335 -26.09 7.16 20.78
N ILE A 336 -25.57 6.91 19.58
CA ILE A 336 -24.86 7.92 18.80
C ILE A 336 -25.83 9.00 18.31
N ALA A 337 -27.06 8.64 17.92
CA ALA A 337 -28.07 9.59 17.46
C ALA A 337 -28.47 10.63 18.53
N GLN A 338 -28.44 10.24 19.81
CA GLN A 338 -28.74 11.12 20.96
C GLN A 338 -27.62 12.13 21.29
N THR A 339 -26.43 11.97 20.72
CA THR A 339 -25.32 12.92 20.88
C THR A 339 -25.39 14.10 19.91
N GLN A 340 -24.72 15.21 20.22
CA GLN A 340 -24.60 16.32 19.27
C GLN A 340 -23.66 15.94 18.14
N GLY A 341 -22.52 15.33 18.47
CA GLY A 341 -21.58 14.76 17.49
C GLY A 341 -21.13 15.75 16.41
N SER A 342 -20.94 17.03 16.77
CA SER A 342 -20.53 18.06 15.82
C SER A 342 -19.05 17.93 15.45
N LEU A 343 -18.71 18.27 14.20
CA LEU A 343 -17.33 18.19 13.71
C LEU A 343 -16.36 19.03 14.57
N ASN A 344 -16.74 20.26 14.94
CA ASN A 344 -15.87 21.13 15.74
C ASN A 344 -15.65 20.59 17.16
N ALA A 345 -16.69 20.02 17.78
CA ALA A 345 -16.58 19.41 19.11
C ALA A 345 -15.63 18.21 19.07
N GLN A 346 -15.78 17.31 18.09
CA GLN A 346 -14.87 16.16 17.98
C GLN A 346 -13.47 16.53 17.54
N PHE A 347 -13.31 17.56 16.71
CA PHE A 347 -11.99 18.07 16.39
C PHE A 347 -11.30 18.65 17.64
N SER A 348 -12.04 19.35 18.50
CA SER A 348 -11.52 19.85 19.78
C SER A 348 -11.16 18.69 20.73
N THR A 349 -11.96 17.62 20.75
CA THR A 349 -11.65 16.38 21.48
C THR A 349 -10.39 15.71 20.94
N LEU A 350 -10.22 15.64 19.61
CA LEU A 350 -9.01 15.14 18.98
C LEU A 350 -7.79 15.99 19.36
N ALA A 351 -7.89 17.33 19.30
CA ALA A 351 -6.82 18.24 19.70
C ALA A 351 -6.40 18.03 21.16
N LYS A 352 -7.35 17.79 22.07
CA LYS A 352 -7.07 17.45 23.47
C LYS A 352 -6.33 16.12 23.62
N LEU A 353 -6.67 15.09 22.85
CA LEU A 353 -5.90 13.83 22.83
C LEU A 353 -4.44 14.06 22.39
N TRP A 354 -4.23 15.02 21.49
CA TRP A 354 -2.90 15.46 21.05
C TRP A 354 -2.25 16.48 22.01
N GLN A 355 -2.86 16.84 23.14
CA GLN A 355 -2.38 17.85 24.08
C GLN A 355 -2.11 19.21 23.42
N LEU A 356 -2.93 19.56 22.44
CA LEU A 356 -2.90 20.85 21.75
C LEU A 356 -3.93 21.81 22.36
N PRO A 357 -3.68 23.12 22.34
CA PRO A 357 -4.70 24.10 22.70
C PRO A 357 -5.91 23.94 21.76
N ALA A 358 -7.10 23.90 22.35
CA ALA A 358 -8.37 23.78 21.64
C ALA A 358 -9.25 25.03 21.82
N ASP A 359 -8.67 26.13 22.31
CA ASP A 359 -9.39 27.31 22.73
C ASP A 359 -9.65 28.23 21.53
N GLY A 360 -10.76 27.99 20.84
CA GLY A 360 -11.33 28.91 19.88
C GLY A 360 -12.71 29.36 20.35
N GLN A 361 -12.82 30.61 20.79
CA GLN A 361 -14.10 31.29 20.96
C GLN A 361 -14.95 31.17 19.70
N MET A 362 -16.26 31.02 19.91
CA MET A 362 -17.34 30.86 18.94
C MET A 362 -17.04 31.45 17.55
N ALA A 363 -16.69 30.58 16.59
CA ALA A 363 -16.70 30.89 15.17
C ALA A 363 -18.03 30.42 14.57
N ILE A 364 -18.64 31.29 13.75
CA ILE A 364 -19.98 31.13 13.20
C ILE A 364 -20.02 30.07 12.06
N ASP A 365 -18.85 29.67 11.53
CA ASP A 365 -18.71 28.70 10.43
C ASP A 365 -17.72 27.55 10.75
N ASN A 366 -18.17 26.30 10.60
CA ASN A 366 -17.42 25.08 10.95
C ASN A 366 -16.07 24.92 10.20
N THR A 367 -16.04 25.22 8.90
CA THR A 367 -14.82 25.13 8.08
C THR A 367 -13.77 26.16 8.48
N SER A 368 -14.20 27.34 8.93
CA SER A 368 -13.29 28.41 9.34
C SER A 368 -12.58 28.10 10.66
N PHE A 369 -13.25 27.40 11.58
CA PHE A 369 -12.70 27.01 12.88
C PHE A 369 -11.55 26.01 12.73
N ILE A 370 -11.79 24.91 12.02
CA ILE A 370 -10.80 23.84 11.84
C ILE A 370 -9.61 24.36 11.04
N GLN A 371 -9.85 25.10 9.96
CA GLN A 371 -8.76 25.65 9.15
C GLN A 371 -7.86 26.60 9.95
N LYS A 372 -8.44 27.43 10.83
CA LYS A 372 -7.70 28.31 11.72
C LYS A 372 -6.87 27.53 12.74
N GLN A 373 -7.48 26.58 13.46
CA GLN A 373 -6.78 25.74 14.44
C GLN A 373 -5.65 24.92 13.79
N CYS A 374 -5.92 24.30 12.64
CA CYS A 374 -4.91 23.56 11.87
C CYS A 374 -3.75 24.45 11.41
N SER A 375 -4.01 25.72 11.07
CA SER A 375 -2.94 26.66 10.74
C SER A 375 -2.07 27.02 11.94
N GLU A 376 -2.65 27.12 13.15
CA GLU A 376 -1.90 27.33 14.40
C GLU A 376 -1.08 26.09 14.77
N TYR A 377 -1.57 24.88 14.43
CA TYR A 377 -0.85 23.63 14.66
C TYR A 377 0.44 23.49 13.85
N HIS A 378 0.61 24.25 12.77
CA HIS A 378 1.91 24.35 12.08
C HIS A 378 3.02 24.90 12.98
N ASN A 379 2.70 25.74 13.98
CA ASN A 379 3.69 26.22 14.95
C ASN A 379 4.19 25.07 15.84
N TYR A 380 3.37 24.05 16.05
CA TYR A 380 3.75 22.78 16.69
C TYR A 380 4.20 21.72 15.68
N GLN A 381 4.50 22.13 14.44
CA GLN A 381 4.88 21.27 13.32
C GLN A 381 3.88 20.18 12.96
N LEU A 382 2.65 20.26 13.44
CA LEU A 382 1.60 19.33 13.07
C LEU A 382 0.81 19.91 11.90
N SER A 383 0.15 19.03 11.17
CA SER A 383 -0.76 19.42 10.11
C SER A 383 -2.04 18.61 10.25
N CYS A 384 -3.15 19.19 9.83
CA CYS A 384 -4.38 18.44 9.68
C CYS A 384 -4.41 17.83 8.28
N SER A 385 -4.78 16.56 8.19
CA SER A 385 -4.93 15.87 6.91
C SER A 385 -6.27 15.16 6.87
N ASN A 386 -6.90 15.20 5.70
CA ASN A 386 -8.08 14.41 5.41
C ASN A 386 -7.65 13.06 4.85
N TRP A 387 -8.39 12.02 5.19
CA TRP A 387 -8.22 10.66 4.73
C TRP A 387 -9.46 10.20 3.99
N THR A 388 -9.26 9.52 2.86
CA THR A 388 -10.30 8.81 2.12
C THR A 388 -9.80 7.42 1.76
N GLY A 389 -10.38 6.38 2.35
CA GLY A 389 -9.96 5.01 2.08
C GLY A 389 -10.54 3.96 3.03
N PRO A 390 -10.14 2.69 2.88
CA PRO A 390 -10.61 1.59 3.72
C PRO A 390 -10.09 1.70 5.16
N LEU A 391 -10.80 1.07 6.10
CA LEU A 391 -10.52 1.17 7.55
C LEU A 391 -9.13 0.64 7.87
N GLU A 392 -8.74 -0.48 7.26
CA GLU A 392 -7.43 -1.10 7.44
C GLU A 392 -6.26 -0.11 7.25
N GLN A 393 -6.35 0.73 6.21
CA GLN A 393 -5.29 1.69 5.92
C GLN A 393 -5.31 2.86 6.91
N LEU A 394 -6.50 3.31 7.36
CA LEU A 394 -6.62 4.29 8.43
C LEU A 394 -6.03 3.75 9.74
N LEU A 395 -6.29 2.47 10.07
CA LEU A 395 -5.73 1.80 11.24
C LEU A 395 -4.21 1.62 11.12
N ALA A 396 -3.68 1.41 9.92
CA ALA A 396 -2.24 1.34 9.67
C ALA A 396 -1.52 2.66 9.94
N LEU A 397 -2.22 3.80 9.86
CA LEU A 397 -1.67 5.10 10.30
C LEU A 397 -1.51 5.16 11.84
N ASN A 398 -2.25 4.32 12.57
CA ASN A 398 -2.18 4.18 14.03
C ASN A 398 -2.42 5.50 14.79
N VAL A 399 -3.21 6.41 14.23
CA VAL A 399 -3.48 7.73 14.81
C VAL A 399 -4.95 7.87 15.21
N PRO A 400 -5.26 8.59 16.31
CA PRO A 400 -6.62 9.01 16.56
C PRO A 400 -7.12 9.91 15.43
N ALA A 401 -8.36 9.70 15.00
CA ALA A 401 -8.95 10.42 13.88
C ALA A 401 -10.42 10.74 14.15
N VAL A 402 -10.89 11.92 13.72
CA VAL A 402 -12.31 12.20 13.63
C VAL A 402 -12.86 11.50 12.39
N ILE A 403 -13.87 10.65 12.57
CA ILE A 403 -14.53 9.90 11.49
C ILE A 403 -15.97 10.38 11.31
N GLU A 404 -16.44 10.33 10.07
CA GLU A 404 -17.81 10.69 9.70
C GLU A 404 -18.73 9.45 9.69
N LEU A 405 -19.72 9.44 10.57
CA LEU A 405 -20.69 8.36 10.74
C LEU A 405 -22.03 8.74 10.11
N TYR A 406 -22.58 7.82 9.31
CA TYR A 406 -23.84 7.94 8.62
C TYR A 406 -24.90 7.09 9.32
N LEU A 407 -25.77 7.75 10.09
CA LEU A 407 -26.87 7.09 10.78
C LEU A 407 -28.12 7.03 9.88
N PRO A 408 -29.11 6.16 10.19
CA PRO A 408 -30.41 6.15 9.52
C PRO A 408 -31.07 7.54 9.54
N GLN A 409 -31.89 7.84 8.52
CA GLN A 409 -32.58 9.14 8.33
C GLN A 409 -31.64 10.32 8.02
N GLU A 410 -30.51 10.08 7.34
CA GLU A 410 -29.53 11.12 6.90
C GLU A 410 -28.89 11.94 8.02
N ASN A 411 -28.91 11.43 9.26
CA ASN A 411 -28.25 12.07 10.39
C ASN A 411 -26.74 11.77 10.38
N ILE A 412 -25.95 12.71 9.87
CA ILE A 412 -24.48 12.63 9.97
C ILE A 412 -24.06 12.99 11.40
N ARG A 413 -23.13 12.20 11.95
CA ARG A 413 -22.46 12.46 13.23
C ARG A 413 -20.96 12.28 13.08
N TYR A 414 -20.19 13.01 13.87
CA TYR A 414 -18.74 12.84 13.93
C TYR A 414 -18.37 12.18 15.25
N ALA A 415 -17.39 11.28 15.20
CA ALA A 415 -16.83 10.58 16.35
C ALA A 415 -15.31 10.60 16.29
N VAL A 416 -14.63 10.60 17.44
CA VAL A 416 -13.19 10.38 17.49
C VAL A 416 -12.92 8.88 17.64
N LEU A 417 -12.30 8.26 16.64
CA LEU A 417 -11.72 6.93 16.80
C LEU A 417 -10.50 7.06 17.73
N LYS A 418 -10.68 6.66 18.99
CA LYS A 418 -9.72 6.90 20.07
C LYS A 418 -8.75 5.74 20.24
N ALA A 419 -9.24 4.50 20.15
CA ALA A 419 -8.46 3.30 20.39
C ALA A 419 -9.07 2.08 19.69
N VAL A 420 -8.24 1.05 19.53
CA VAL A 420 -8.58 -0.29 19.03
C VAL A 420 -8.12 -1.29 20.08
N GLU A 421 -9.02 -2.10 20.60
CA GLU A 421 -8.70 -3.21 21.49
C GLU A 421 -8.49 -4.46 20.64
N SER A 422 -7.23 -4.86 20.50
CA SER A 422 -6.80 -5.97 19.66
C SER A 422 -7.35 -7.31 20.15
N ALA A 423 -7.97 -8.06 19.25
CA ALA A 423 -8.26 -9.48 19.44
C ALA A 423 -7.14 -10.37 18.85
N ASP A 424 -6.95 -11.56 19.41
CA ASP A 424 -5.87 -12.50 19.04
C ASP A 424 -5.89 -12.95 17.56
N MET A 425 -7.00 -12.72 16.85
CA MET A 425 -7.23 -13.15 15.46
C MET A 425 -7.29 -12.01 14.42
N GLY A 426 -6.71 -10.83 14.73
CA GLY A 426 -6.55 -9.72 13.78
C GLY A 426 -7.53 -8.56 13.97
N TRP A 427 -7.35 -7.48 13.19
CA TRP A 427 -8.06 -6.21 13.37
C TRP A 427 -9.58 -6.29 13.12
N GLN A 428 -10.02 -7.26 12.32
CA GLN A 428 -11.44 -7.48 12.00
C GLN A 428 -12.24 -8.03 13.18
N SER A 429 -11.58 -8.70 14.12
CA SER A 429 -12.18 -9.19 15.37
C SER A 429 -11.95 -8.22 16.54
N SER A 430 -11.33 -7.07 16.29
CA SER A 430 -11.02 -6.08 17.32
C SER A 430 -12.22 -5.20 17.63
N SER A 431 -12.26 -4.65 18.84
CA SER A 431 -13.25 -3.65 19.23
C SER A 431 -12.68 -2.24 19.04
N PHE A 432 -13.50 -1.31 18.56
CA PHE A 432 -13.14 0.08 18.32
C PHE A 432 -13.80 0.95 19.39
N ILE A 433 -13.00 1.83 20.00
CA ILE A 433 -13.49 2.79 21.00
C ILE A 433 -13.71 4.13 20.28
N LEU A 434 -14.97 4.49 20.11
CA LEU A 434 -15.40 5.77 19.57
C LEU A 434 -15.74 6.70 20.72
N GLN A 435 -15.17 7.91 20.70
CA GLN A 435 -15.57 8.97 21.61
C GLN A 435 -16.46 9.97 20.87
N VAL A 436 -17.67 10.15 21.36
CA VAL A 436 -18.63 11.13 20.84
C VAL A 436 -19.00 12.08 21.96
N ASP A 437 -18.57 13.32 21.84
CA ASP A 437 -18.68 14.34 22.87
C ASP A 437 -17.94 13.87 24.15
N ASN A 438 -18.68 13.56 25.22
CA ASN A 438 -18.12 13.02 26.47
C ASN A 438 -18.43 11.51 26.67
N ALA A 439 -19.11 10.86 25.73
CA ALA A 439 -19.45 9.45 25.82
C ALA A 439 -18.43 8.58 25.07
N GLU A 440 -17.99 7.49 25.68
CA GLU A 440 -17.21 6.44 25.03
C GLU A 440 -18.13 5.28 24.65
N ILE A 441 -18.09 4.91 23.37
CA ILE A 441 -18.94 3.89 22.78
C ILE A 441 -18.02 2.84 22.14
N LYS A 442 -18.14 1.60 22.60
CA LYS A 442 -17.39 0.46 22.08
C LYS A 442 -18.20 -0.20 20.97
N VAL A 443 -17.60 -0.35 19.78
CA VAL A 443 -18.24 -0.95 18.60
C VAL A 443 -17.35 -2.03 18.00
N ASP A 444 -17.95 -3.03 17.35
CA ASP A 444 -17.19 -4.01 16.56
C ASP A 444 -17.00 -3.54 15.10
N TYR A 445 -16.27 -4.35 14.32
CA TYR A 445 -16.01 -4.04 12.91
C TYR A 445 -17.28 -3.96 12.05
N ALA A 446 -18.24 -4.87 12.25
CA ALA A 446 -19.48 -4.90 11.47
C ALA A 446 -20.33 -3.65 11.74
N GLN A 447 -20.43 -3.25 13.00
CA GLN A 447 -21.09 -2.03 13.44
C GLN A 447 -20.39 -0.78 12.89
N LEU A 448 -19.07 -0.68 13.01
CA LEU A 448 -18.34 0.48 12.49
C LEU A 448 -18.41 0.60 10.97
N SER A 449 -18.20 -0.51 10.25
CA SER A 449 -18.22 -0.55 8.78
C SER A 449 -19.59 -0.24 8.18
N SER A 450 -20.68 -0.50 8.91
CA SER A 450 -22.03 -0.13 8.48
C SER A 450 -22.31 1.37 8.56
N MET A 451 -21.63 2.10 9.46
CA MET A 451 -21.84 3.53 9.71
C MET A 451 -20.79 4.41 9.03
N TRP A 452 -19.56 3.91 8.81
CA TRP A 452 -18.45 4.70 8.30
C TRP A 452 -18.18 4.46 6.80
N ARG A 453 -18.07 5.52 6.01
CA ARG A 453 -17.87 5.45 4.54
C ARG A 453 -16.47 5.84 4.07
N GLY A 454 -15.48 5.76 4.95
CA GLY A 454 -14.07 5.94 4.57
C GLY A 454 -13.50 7.35 4.73
N GLN A 455 -14.28 8.32 5.25
CA GLN A 455 -13.85 9.70 5.50
C GLN A 455 -13.30 9.87 6.92
N ALA A 456 -12.09 10.40 7.05
CA ALA A 456 -11.54 10.77 8.36
C ALA A 456 -10.71 12.05 8.29
N LEU A 457 -10.60 12.74 9.42
CA LEU A 457 -9.74 13.91 9.63
C LEU A 457 -8.82 13.58 10.81
N TYR A 458 -7.52 13.71 10.61
CA TYR A 458 -6.52 13.40 11.62
C TYR A 458 -5.45 14.49 11.69
N ILE A 459 -4.84 14.63 12.87
CA ILE A 459 -3.71 15.53 13.09
C ILE A 459 -2.46 14.67 12.95
N TRP A 460 -1.54 15.06 12.09
CA TRP A 460 -0.32 14.31 11.81
C TRP A 460 0.75 15.19 11.16
N GLN A 461 2.01 14.79 11.24
CA GLN A 461 3.08 15.40 10.47
C GLN A 461 3.75 14.32 9.61
N PRO A 462 3.90 14.52 8.28
CA PRO A 462 4.75 13.64 7.50
C PRO A 462 6.19 13.68 8.04
N PRO A 463 6.91 12.55 8.14
CA PRO A 463 8.30 12.55 8.55
C PRO A 463 9.16 13.17 7.44
N PHE A 464 9.28 14.50 7.44
CA PHE A 464 10.36 15.20 6.73
C PHE A 464 11.41 15.55 7.75
N ILE A 465 12.30 14.60 8.00
CA ILE A 465 13.63 14.92 8.49
C ILE A 465 14.58 14.12 7.60
N ASP A 466 15.17 14.80 6.62
CA ASP A 466 16.32 14.28 5.87
C ASP A 466 17.36 13.78 6.87
N ARG A 467 17.66 12.47 6.86
CA ARG A 467 18.80 11.80 7.55
C ARG A 467 19.50 12.62 8.66
N VAL A 468 18.79 12.97 9.73
CA VAL A 468 19.44 13.59 10.90
C VAL A 468 19.95 12.47 11.80
N ALA A 469 21.27 12.38 11.94
CA ALA A 469 21.90 11.38 12.80
C ALA A 469 21.72 11.69 14.30
N SER A 470 21.66 12.98 14.68
CA SER A 470 21.45 13.43 16.06
C SER A 470 20.85 14.84 16.13
N ILE A 471 20.04 15.10 17.16
CA ILE A 471 19.52 16.43 17.51
C ILE A 471 20.27 16.94 18.73
N SER A 472 20.80 18.16 18.64
CA SER A 472 21.57 18.85 19.68
C SER A 472 21.15 20.32 19.78
N ALA A 473 21.78 21.08 20.68
CA ALA A 473 21.49 22.50 20.84
C ALA A 473 21.69 23.35 19.57
N ASP A 474 22.58 22.89 18.67
CA ASP A 474 22.90 23.58 17.40
C ASP A 474 22.00 23.12 16.24
N SER A 475 21.03 22.24 16.50
CA SER A 475 20.12 21.76 15.46
C SER A 475 19.14 22.85 15.03
N PRO A 476 18.63 22.80 13.78
CA PRO A 476 17.57 23.70 13.33
C PRO A 476 16.41 23.75 14.33
N GLN A 477 15.83 24.93 14.54
CA GLN A 477 14.69 25.15 15.45
C GLN A 477 13.56 24.14 15.20
N ALA A 478 13.34 23.79 13.93
CA ALA A 478 12.40 22.75 13.54
C ALA A 478 12.68 21.38 14.20
N HIS A 479 13.94 20.93 14.26
CA HIS A 479 14.27 19.65 14.89
C HIS A 479 14.14 19.71 16.41
N ILE A 480 14.48 20.85 17.01
CA ILE A 480 14.34 21.08 18.46
C ILE A 480 12.86 21.10 18.85
N GLN A 481 12.03 21.80 18.08
CA GLN A 481 10.58 21.86 18.28
C GLN A 481 9.95 20.46 18.13
N TRP A 482 10.37 19.69 17.12
CA TRP A 482 9.93 18.32 16.92
C TRP A 482 10.22 17.46 18.15
N LEU A 483 11.46 17.53 18.67
CA LEU A 483 11.90 16.75 19.82
C LEU A 483 11.07 17.07 21.07
N ASP A 484 10.83 18.35 21.38
CA ASP A 484 10.00 18.73 22.54
C ASP A 484 8.54 18.27 22.38
N ASN A 485 7.98 18.32 21.16
CA ASN A 485 6.62 17.86 20.92
C ASN A 485 6.46 16.36 21.19
N GLN A 486 7.45 15.56 20.79
CA GLN A 486 7.46 14.12 21.05
C GLN A 486 7.65 13.82 22.55
N LEU A 487 8.64 14.45 23.20
CA LEU A 487 8.91 14.21 24.61
C LEU A 487 7.76 14.70 25.51
N SER A 488 7.12 15.80 25.18
CA SER A 488 5.95 16.32 25.90
C SER A 488 4.79 15.34 25.84
N PHE A 489 4.53 14.78 24.66
CA PHE A 489 3.51 13.77 24.46
C PHE A 489 3.77 12.52 25.31
N ILE A 490 4.99 11.97 25.26
CA ILE A 490 5.39 10.78 26.05
C ILE A 490 5.24 11.03 27.55
N LEU A 491 5.61 12.22 28.03
CA LEU A 491 5.58 12.57 29.44
C LEU A 491 4.24 13.10 29.94
N GLY A 492 3.22 13.20 29.08
CA GLY A 492 1.92 13.78 29.44
C GLY A 492 2.00 15.27 29.82
N LYS A 493 2.96 16.01 29.28
CA LYS A 493 3.20 17.43 29.57
C LYS A 493 2.65 18.31 28.44
N PRO A 494 2.17 19.53 28.73
CA PRO A 494 1.70 20.44 27.69
C PRO A 494 2.83 20.78 26.71
N ARG A 495 2.47 20.83 25.41
CA ARG A 495 3.37 21.27 24.35
C ARG A 495 3.55 22.78 24.40
N ARG A 496 4.73 23.24 23.96
CA ARG A 496 5.09 24.66 23.94
C ARG A 496 5.91 24.98 22.71
N LEU A 497 5.94 26.27 22.36
CA LEU A 497 6.82 26.78 21.32
C LEU A 497 8.21 27.00 21.89
N LEU A 498 9.21 26.62 21.11
CA LEU A 498 10.62 26.71 21.45
C LEU A 498 11.38 27.48 20.39
N ASP A 499 12.19 28.43 20.86
CA ASP A 499 13.13 29.17 20.03
C ASP A 499 14.53 28.53 20.01
N SER A 500 14.89 27.78 21.06
CA SER A 500 16.18 27.09 21.21
C SER A 500 16.07 25.86 22.10
N PHE A 501 17.13 25.02 22.12
CA PHE A 501 17.23 23.88 23.02
C PHE A 501 17.50 24.37 24.45
N ASP A 502 16.51 24.31 25.33
CA ASP A 502 16.59 24.85 26.68
C ASP A 502 16.71 23.75 27.76
N GLU A 503 16.94 24.17 29.01
CA GLU A 503 17.08 23.23 30.14
C GLU A 503 15.82 22.39 30.39
N THR A 504 14.65 22.92 30.07
CA THR A 504 13.39 22.20 30.24
C THR A 504 13.29 21.06 29.23
N LEU A 505 13.69 21.26 27.97
CA LEU A 505 13.79 20.21 26.97
C LEU A 505 14.84 19.16 27.37
N LEU A 506 16.01 19.60 27.85
CA LEU A 506 17.04 18.70 28.35
C LEU A 506 16.54 17.84 29.52
N SER A 507 15.76 18.42 30.43
CA SER A 507 15.15 17.69 31.54
C SER A 507 14.17 16.61 31.06
N LYS A 508 13.33 16.93 30.06
CA LYS A 508 12.39 15.97 29.47
C LYS A 508 13.15 14.83 28.78
N LEU A 509 14.20 15.15 28.05
CA LEU A 509 15.05 14.17 27.37
C LEU A 509 15.71 13.22 28.38
N ASN A 510 16.29 13.76 29.45
CA ASN A 510 16.93 12.97 30.51
C ASN A 510 15.94 12.04 31.22
N ILE A 511 14.71 12.50 31.50
CA ILE A 511 13.68 11.67 32.12
C ILE A 511 13.32 10.49 31.19
N VAL A 512 13.10 10.76 29.91
CA VAL A 512 12.75 9.71 28.93
C VAL A 512 13.93 8.74 28.74
N GLN A 513 15.18 9.23 28.62
CA GLN A 513 16.36 8.38 28.51
C GLN A 513 16.53 7.47 29.73
N THR A 514 16.41 8.03 30.94
CA THR A 514 16.51 7.27 32.20
C THR A 514 15.42 6.21 32.31
N ASN A 515 14.17 6.56 31.99
CA ASN A 515 13.04 5.63 32.02
C ASN A 515 13.19 4.47 31.01
N ASN A 516 13.98 4.65 29.96
CA ASN A 516 14.24 3.64 28.93
C ASN A 516 15.64 2.99 29.07
N GLY A 517 16.32 3.16 30.21
CA GLY A 517 17.62 2.52 30.47
C GLY A 517 18.78 3.06 29.63
N LEU A 518 18.64 4.25 29.05
CA LEU A 518 19.66 4.94 28.26
C LEU A 518 20.50 5.86 29.14
N ALA A 519 21.79 5.98 28.83
CA ALA A 519 22.66 6.97 29.47
C ALA A 519 22.17 8.38 29.16
N THR A 520 22.11 9.24 30.18
CA THR A 520 21.73 10.66 30.01
C THR A 520 22.79 11.38 29.19
N LYS A 521 22.39 11.97 28.07
CA LYS A 521 23.26 12.72 27.17
C LYS A 521 22.69 14.12 26.92
N SER A 522 23.58 15.07 26.62
CA SER A 522 23.20 16.43 26.20
C SER A 522 22.70 16.51 24.74
N SER A 523 22.69 15.39 24.03
CA SER A 523 22.20 15.25 22.65
C SER A 523 21.30 14.02 22.52
N ALA A 524 20.35 14.10 21.60
CA ALA A 524 19.48 12.99 21.23
C ALA A 524 20.04 12.32 19.97
N ASP A 525 20.67 11.16 20.13
CA ASP A 525 21.07 10.30 19.02
C ASP A 525 19.79 9.65 18.44
N LEU A 526 19.53 9.84 17.15
CA LEU A 526 18.39 9.24 16.44
C LEU A 526 18.62 7.86 15.78
N PRO A 527 19.76 7.14 15.88
CA PRO A 527 19.94 5.92 15.11
C PRO A 527 19.11 4.76 15.71
N MET A 528 18.04 4.40 15.01
CA MET A 528 17.32 3.11 15.00
C MET A 528 17.25 2.28 16.31
N GLN A 529 17.02 2.91 17.46
CA GLN A 529 16.49 2.24 18.66
C GLN A 529 15.53 3.12 19.45
N THR A 530 15.48 4.43 19.19
CA THR A 530 14.43 5.31 19.72
C THR A 530 13.26 5.34 18.75
N PHE A 531 12.57 4.20 18.57
CA PHE A 531 11.18 4.26 18.11
C PHE A 531 10.40 4.93 19.23
N ILE A 532 10.24 6.24 19.14
CA ILE A 532 9.17 6.91 19.84
C ILE A 532 7.90 6.19 19.36
N GLN A 533 7.23 5.50 20.27
CA GLN A 533 5.88 4.96 20.11
C GLN A 533 4.96 6.12 19.73
N GLN A 534 4.95 6.47 18.45
CA GLN A 534 4.03 7.44 17.89
C GLN A 534 2.70 6.73 17.76
N ASN A 535 1.83 7.06 18.72
CA ASN A 535 0.40 6.79 18.75
C ASN A 535 0.06 5.32 18.56
N THR A 536 -0.35 4.64 19.62
CA THR A 536 -1.00 3.34 19.44
C THR A 536 -2.48 3.51 19.73
N LEU A 537 -3.32 3.25 18.71
CA LEU A 537 -4.72 2.92 18.94
C LEU A 537 -4.82 1.70 19.87
N ASN A 538 -3.82 0.83 19.87
CA ASN A 538 -3.69 -0.29 20.81
C ASN A 538 -3.12 0.17 22.16
N GLN A 539 -3.88 0.05 23.26
CA GLN A 539 -3.36 0.18 24.63
C GLN A 539 -2.47 -1.00 25.07
N VAL A 540 -1.95 -1.80 24.14
CA VAL A 540 -1.04 -2.90 24.47
C VAL A 540 0.39 -2.41 24.33
N ALA A 541 0.95 -1.98 25.46
CA ALA A 541 2.39 -1.77 25.59
C ALA A 541 3.13 -3.07 25.26
N LYS A 542 3.81 -3.11 24.12
CA LYS A 542 4.92 -4.04 23.88
C LYS A 542 6.20 -3.21 23.79
N VAL A 543 7.04 -3.41 24.80
CA VAL A 543 8.41 -2.90 24.88
C VAL A 543 9.24 -3.66 23.85
N TYR A 544 9.96 -2.93 23.00
CA TYR A 544 11.08 -3.43 22.18
C TYR A 544 12.26 -2.48 22.30
#